data_AF-A0AAD6HH04-F1
#
_entry.id   AF-A0AAD6HH04-F1
#
_cell.length_a   1.000
_cell.length_b   1.000
_cell.length_c   1.000
_cell.angle_alpha   90.00
_cell.angle_beta   90.00
_cell.angle_gamma   90.00
#
_symmetry.space_group_name_H-M   'P 1'
#
loop_
_entity.id
_entity.type
_entity.pdbx_description
1 polymer ?
#
loop_
_entity_poly.entity_id
_entity_poly.type
_entity_poly.pdbx_seq_one_letter_code
_entity_poly.pdbx_strand_id
1 'polypeptide(L)'
;MTAEANEFVPADAGPSEKGLATFSPSHPESLICMLICKCHPGSRLYKHGYTVPWNIKSKKKQHSKGSVAGFEFITLPEVSDDCPQRKREAIVIDCEMVEVTDGRREVAFITALDFLTGEILINHYIQPRSRVINWNSRYSGVVPSAMRAAVSAGYALTWDGARDRLCSYGDTETVLIGHALNNDLDVLGIVHLNIVDSCILTCDAVFPDLSSDKAQPRSWGLKTLTKDFLGYDIQTSRNGHSALEDAYATREVVTWCITHTDQLNEWAKQQRKIEDERQAEREKKAEEARKRKAAEAKKKEEEAKKKAKENGEESNWYESTYSPSLCSSIRPRLKIGLT
;
A
#
# COMPACT_ATOMS: atom_id res chain seq x y z
N MET A 1 -36.96 2.29 -53.17
CA MET A 1 -35.65 2.78 -53.66
C MET A 1 -34.62 2.40 -52.62
N THR A 2 -33.97 1.27 -52.87
CA THR A 2 -32.86 0.71 -52.10
C THR A 2 -31.56 1.39 -52.53
N ALA A 3 -30.70 1.74 -51.58
CA ALA A 3 -29.30 1.99 -51.84
C ALA A 3 -28.49 1.52 -50.64
N GLU A 4 -27.72 0.45 -50.86
CA GLU A 4 -26.69 -0.08 -49.97
C GLU A 4 -25.36 0.65 -50.15
N ALA A 5 -24.52 0.55 -49.10
CA ALA A 5 -23.06 0.47 -49.06
C ALA A 5 -22.19 1.47 -49.85
N ASN A 6 -21.28 2.16 -49.14
CA ASN A 6 -19.87 1.73 -49.17
C ASN A 6 -19.03 2.31 -48.02
N GLU A 7 -18.11 1.49 -47.54
CA GLU A 7 -17.09 1.74 -46.52
C GLU A 7 -16.05 2.80 -46.97
N PHE A 8 -15.53 3.56 -46.00
CA PHE A 8 -14.15 4.05 -46.07
C PHE A 8 -13.60 4.29 -44.66
N VAL A 9 -12.87 3.31 -44.13
CA VAL A 9 -11.98 3.45 -42.97
C VAL A 9 -10.56 3.34 -43.50
N PRO A 10 -9.70 4.37 -43.42
CA PRO A 10 -8.31 4.21 -43.79
C PRO A 10 -7.55 3.47 -42.69
N ALA A 11 -6.81 2.46 -43.13
CA ALA A 11 -5.91 1.64 -42.36
C ALA A 11 -4.58 2.35 -42.05
N ASP A 12 -4.06 1.98 -40.88
CA ASP A 12 -2.65 1.73 -40.57
C ASP A 12 -1.67 2.89 -40.33
N ALA A 13 -1.26 3.00 -39.07
CA ALA A 13 0.11 3.26 -38.65
C ALA A 13 0.31 2.66 -37.25
N GLY A 14 0.41 1.33 -37.20
CA GLY A 14 0.74 0.61 -35.97
C GLY A 14 2.10 1.03 -35.38
N PRO A 15 2.25 1.17 -34.04
CA PRO A 15 3.56 1.29 -33.43
C PRO A 15 4.26 -0.07 -33.40
N SER A 16 5.54 -0.03 -33.73
CA SER A 16 6.47 -1.16 -33.90
C SER A 16 6.34 -2.25 -32.83
N GLU A 17 6.13 -3.49 -33.28
CA GLU A 17 6.38 -4.71 -32.53
C GLU A 17 7.85 -4.76 -32.07
N LYS A 18 8.09 -4.41 -30.81
CA LYS A 18 9.26 -4.88 -30.08
C LYS A 18 8.77 -5.56 -28.80
N GLY A 19 8.52 -6.86 -28.92
CA GLY A 19 8.73 -7.87 -27.88
C GLY A 19 7.99 -7.68 -26.56
N LEU A 20 6.66 -7.77 -26.56
CA LEU A 20 5.94 -8.22 -25.38
C LEU A 20 5.99 -9.75 -25.37
N ALA A 21 7.06 -10.32 -24.81
CA ALA A 21 7.18 -11.76 -24.64
C ALA A 21 6.14 -12.21 -23.61
N THR A 22 5.02 -12.74 -24.08
CA THR A 22 4.04 -13.41 -23.23
C THR A 22 4.68 -14.66 -22.66
N PHE A 23 5.01 -14.62 -21.37
CA PHE A 23 5.55 -15.77 -20.66
C PHE A 23 4.44 -16.83 -20.54
N SER A 24 4.53 -17.91 -21.32
CA SER A 24 3.63 -19.07 -21.20
C SER A 24 4.35 -20.14 -20.35
N PRO A 25 3.91 -20.40 -19.11
CA PRO A 25 4.55 -21.40 -18.26
C PRO A 25 4.23 -22.82 -18.76
N SER A 26 5.22 -23.72 -18.69
CA SER A 26 5.09 -25.10 -19.17
C SER A 26 4.11 -25.96 -18.36
N HIS A 27 3.71 -25.56 -17.14
CA HIS A 27 2.69 -26.24 -16.32
C HIS A 27 1.96 -25.23 -15.39
N PRO A 28 0.70 -24.85 -15.66
CA PRO A 28 -0.04 -23.87 -14.86
C PRO A 28 -0.26 -24.30 -13.40
N GLU A 29 -0.45 -25.60 -13.15
CA GLU A 29 -0.58 -26.14 -11.78
C GLU A 29 0.67 -25.86 -10.92
N SER A 30 1.86 -25.91 -11.52
CA SER A 30 3.10 -25.59 -10.80
C SER A 30 3.16 -24.12 -10.39
N LEU A 31 2.60 -23.21 -11.19
CA LEU A 31 2.62 -21.77 -10.90
C LEU A 31 1.69 -21.42 -9.74
N ILE A 32 0.51 -22.05 -9.68
CA ILE A 32 -0.42 -21.88 -8.55
C ILE A 32 0.17 -22.41 -7.25
N CYS A 33 0.80 -23.59 -7.26
CA CYS A 33 1.48 -24.10 -6.07
C CYS A 33 2.58 -23.15 -5.58
N MET A 34 3.40 -22.61 -6.49
CA MET A 34 4.43 -21.62 -6.14
C MET A 34 3.79 -20.34 -5.56
N LEU A 35 2.69 -19.88 -6.14
CA LEU A 35 1.98 -18.69 -5.68
C LEU A 35 1.40 -18.89 -4.27
N ILE A 36 0.74 -20.03 -4.01
CA ILE A 36 0.18 -20.37 -2.69
C ILE A 36 1.29 -20.41 -1.63
N CYS A 37 2.46 -20.98 -1.97
CA CYS A 37 3.62 -20.98 -1.07
C CYS A 37 4.17 -19.57 -0.77
N LYS A 38 3.74 -18.55 -1.52
CA LYS A 38 4.13 -17.14 -1.33
C LYS A 38 3.02 -16.29 -0.71
N CYS A 39 1.88 -16.88 -0.37
CA CYS A 39 0.83 -16.18 0.39
C CYS A 39 1.38 -15.66 1.72
N HIS A 40 1.07 -14.41 2.02
CA HIS A 40 1.60 -13.73 3.20
C HIS A 40 0.88 -14.17 4.47
N PRO A 41 1.60 -14.42 5.58
CA PRO A 41 0.95 -14.74 6.83
C PRO A 41 0.14 -13.55 7.32
N GLY A 42 -1.02 -13.81 7.95
CA GLY A 42 -1.93 -12.76 8.40
C GLY A 42 -1.31 -11.74 9.38
N SER A 43 -0.28 -12.12 10.14
CA SER A 43 0.50 -11.20 10.97
C SER A 43 1.29 -10.17 10.14
N ARG A 44 1.90 -10.60 9.03
CA ARG A 44 2.60 -9.73 8.09
C ARG A 44 1.61 -8.82 7.37
N LEU A 45 0.50 -9.36 6.86
CA LEU A 45 -0.59 -8.57 6.27
C LEU A 45 -1.07 -7.47 7.24
N TYR A 46 -1.33 -7.81 8.50
CA TYR A 46 -1.74 -6.83 9.51
C TYR A 46 -0.72 -5.70 9.70
N LYS A 47 0.59 -6.00 9.68
CA LYS A 47 1.65 -4.98 9.79
C LYS A 47 1.76 -4.10 8.55
N HIS A 48 1.34 -4.62 7.39
CA HIS A 48 1.21 -3.87 6.15
C HIS A 48 -0.13 -3.13 6.01
N GLY A 49 -0.94 -3.09 7.06
CA GLY A 49 -2.15 -2.28 7.11
C GLY A 49 -3.37 -2.95 6.47
N TYR A 50 -3.32 -4.25 6.18
CA TYR A 50 -4.50 -5.00 5.78
C TYR A 50 -5.50 -5.10 6.94
N THR A 51 -6.78 -4.98 6.60
CA THR A 51 -7.87 -5.36 7.50
C THR A 51 -7.91 -6.88 7.57
N VAL A 52 -7.88 -7.42 8.79
CA VAL A 52 -7.85 -8.85 9.10
C VAL A 52 -9.01 -9.20 10.04
N PRO A 53 -9.56 -10.42 10.02
CA PRO A 53 -10.81 -10.77 10.74
C PRO A 53 -10.81 -10.42 12.23
N TRP A 54 -9.68 -10.62 12.93
CA TRP A 54 -9.57 -10.31 14.36
C TRP A 54 -9.48 -8.81 14.66
N ASN A 55 -9.17 -7.96 13.68
CA ASN A 55 -9.06 -6.51 13.87
C ASN A 55 -10.40 -5.77 13.64
N ILE A 56 -11.33 -6.35 12.88
CA ILE A 56 -12.64 -5.73 12.58
C ILE A 56 -13.42 -5.43 13.87
N LYS A 57 -13.30 -6.29 14.89
CA LYS A 57 -13.97 -6.13 16.19
C LYS A 57 -13.33 -5.07 17.08
N SER A 58 -12.11 -4.66 16.78
CA SER A 58 -11.40 -3.64 17.55
C SER A 58 -11.80 -2.26 17.02
N LYS A 59 -12.69 -1.56 17.74
CA LYS A 59 -13.04 -0.14 17.47
C LYS A 59 -11.83 0.82 17.60
N LYS A 60 -10.60 0.31 17.77
CA LYS A 60 -9.40 1.05 18.19
C LYS A 60 -8.40 1.37 17.07
N LYS A 61 -8.71 1.04 15.82
CA LYS A 61 -7.87 1.45 14.69
C LYS A 61 -8.72 1.82 13.48
N GLN A 62 -9.20 3.05 13.45
CA GLN A 62 -9.47 3.70 12.17
C GLN A 62 -8.10 3.99 11.56
N HIS A 63 -7.57 3.03 10.80
CA HIS A 63 -6.34 3.28 10.07
C HIS A 63 -6.57 4.46 9.13
N SER A 64 -5.66 5.41 9.25
CA SER A 64 -5.55 6.63 8.48
C SER A 64 -5.99 6.45 7.01
N LYS A 65 -6.96 7.27 6.60
CA LYS A 65 -7.35 7.54 5.20
C LYS A 65 -8.11 6.41 4.46
N GLY A 66 -8.46 5.33 5.16
CA GLY A 66 -9.35 4.28 4.70
C GLY A 66 -10.81 4.56 5.07
N SER A 67 -11.72 4.40 4.11
CA SER A 67 -12.98 5.16 4.03
C SER A 67 -14.24 4.36 4.39
N VAL A 68 -14.12 3.03 4.48
CA VAL A 68 -15.25 2.12 4.69
C VAL A 68 -15.40 1.83 6.18
N ALA A 69 -16.62 1.86 6.71
CA ALA A 69 -16.84 1.55 8.11
C ALA A 69 -16.59 0.04 8.35
N GLY A 70 -16.02 -0.30 9.51
CA GLY A 70 -15.63 -1.69 9.81
C GLY A 70 -16.76 -2.73 9.66
N PHE A 71 -18.02 -2.34 9.88
CA PHE A 71 -19.19 -3.22 9.71
C PHE A 71 -19.61 -3.41 8.25
N GLU A 72 -19.15 -2.55 7.33
CA GLU A 72 -19.42 -2.68 5.90
C GLU A 72 -18.42 -3.62 5.22
N PHE A 73 -17.34 -4.03 5.89
CA PHE A 73 -16.38 -4.98 5.33
C PHE A 73 -17.01 -6.36 5.13
N ILE A 74 -16.75 -6.99 3.99
CA ILE A 74 -17.18 -8.36 3.67
C ILE A 74 -15.97 -9.25 3.42
N THR A 75 -16.18 -10.55 3.50
CA THR A 75 -15.27 -11.56 2.93
C THR A 75 -15.83 -12.01 1.58
N LEU A 76 -14.97 -12.56 0.72
CA LEU A 76 -15.42 -13.32 -0.43
C LEU A 76 -16.28 -14.52 0.02
N PRO A 77 -17.15 -15.07 -0.85
CA PRO A 77 -17.98 -16.22 -0.51
C PRO A 77 -17.13 -17.42 -0.11
N GLU A 78 -17.64 -18.24 0.81
CA GLU A 78 -17.01 -19.52 1.12
C GLU A 78 -17.06 -20.46 -0.08
N VAL A 79 -16.10 -21.38 -0.13
CA VAL A 79 -16.08 -22.45 -1.14
C VAL A 79 -17.39 -23.24 -1.06
N SER A 80 -18.02 -23.43 -2.23
CA SER A 80 -19.23 -24.22 -2.35
C SER A 80 -19.13 -25.16 -3.54
N ASP A 81 -19.34 -26.46 -3.29
CA ASP A 81 -19.39 -27.48 -4.33
C ASP A 81 -20.62 -27.33 -5.24
N ASP A 82 -21.64 -26.61 -4.77
CA ASP A 82 -22.91 -26.38 -5.46
C ASP A 82 -22.85 -25.23 -6.50
N CYS A 83 -21.70 -24.55 -6.64
CA CYS A 83 -21.56 -23.49 -7.64
C CYS A 83 -21.23 -24.07 -9.02
N PRO A 84 -22.11 -23.91 -10.04
CA PRO A 84 -21.87 -24.47 -11.37
C PRO A 84 -20.71 -23.81 -12.13
N GLN A 85 -20.20 -22.68 -11.62
CA GLN A 85 -19.09 -21.93 -12.21
C GLN A 85 -17.88 -21.98 -11.30
N ARG A 86 -16.81 -22.63 -11.75
CA ARG A 86 -15.55 -22.72 -11.01
C ARG A 86 -14.97 -21.31 -10.81
N LYS A 87 -14.72 -20.96 -9.55
CA LYS A 87 -14.03 -19.72 -9.17
C LYS A 87 -12.60 -19.72 -9.70
N ARG A 88 -12.03 -18.54 -9.86
CA ARG A 88 -10.64 -18.38 -10.30
C ARG A 88 -9.70 -18.78 -9.18
N GLU A 89 -8.61 -19.45 -9.53
CA GLU A 89 -7.60 -19.88 -8.56
C GLU A 89 -6.78 -18.67 -8.06
N ALA A 90 -6.56 -17.67 -8.92
CA ALA A 90 -5.85 -16.45 -8.56
C ALA A 90 -6.32 -15.23 -9.39
N ILE A 91 -6.49 -14.09 -8.73
CA ILE A 91 -6.97 -12.84 -9.33
C ILE A 91 -6.00 -11.70 -8.99
N VAL A 92 -5.56 -10.96 -9.99
CA VAL A 92 -4.78 -9.72 -9.81
C VAL A 92 -5.73 -8.54 -9.79
N ILE A 93 -5.59 -7.66 -8.79
CA ILE A 93 -6.47 -6.50 -8.60
C ILE A 93 -5.62 -5.23 -8.54
N ASP A 94 -6.10 -4.20 -9.22
CA ASP A 94 -5.63 -2.83 -9.06
C ASP A 94 -6.81 -1.85 -9.16
N CYS A 95 -6.83 -0.83 -8.33
CA CYS A 95 -7.89 0.16 -8.27
C CYS A 95 -7.34 1.59 -8.33
N GLU A 96 -8.10 2.46 -9.00
CA GLU A 96 -7.87 3.90 -8.95
C GLU A 96 -8.79 4.53 -7.92
N MET A 97 -8.23 5.38 -7.05
CA MET A 97 -8.98 6.04 -5.99
C MET A 97 -9.04 7.56 -6.17
N VAL A 98 -10.15 8.13 -5.69
CA VAL A 98 -10.39 9.57 -5.64
C VAL A 98 -10.56 10.02 -4.19
N GLU A 99 -10.27 11.28 -3.93
CA GLU A 99 -10.47 11.90 -2.62
C GLU A 99 -11.87 12.50 -2.54
N VAL A 100 -12.60 12.13 -1.49
CA VAL A 100 -13.97 12.58 -1.21
C VAL A 100 -14.00 13.48 0.02
N THR A 101 -15.18 14.00 0.36
CA THR A 101 -15.39 14.79 1.58
C THR A 101 -14.83 14.08 2.82
N ASP A 102 -14.39 14.87 3.80
CA ASP A 102 -13.75 14.42 5.05
C ASP A 102 -12.33 13.83 4.86
N GLY A 103 -11.69 14.06 3.70
CA GLY A 103 -10.33 13.62 3.41
C GLY A 103 -10.18 12.10 3.27
N ARG A 104 -11.30 11.40 3.04
CA ARG A 104 -11.36 9.96 2.78
C ARG A 104 -11.09 9.65 1.30
N ARG A 105 -10.78 8.40 1.00
CA ARG A 105 -10.61 7.91 -0.38
C ARG A 105 -11.72 6.94 -0.75
N GLU A 106 -12.26 7.04 -1.96
CA GLU A 106 -13.18 6.04 -2.49
C GLU A 106 -12.66 5.52 -3.83
N VAL A 107 -12.98 4.26 -4.15
CA VAL A 107 -12.63 3.67 -5.43
C VAL A 107 -13.43 4.35 -6.55
N ALA A 108 -12.77 4.64 -7.66
CA ALA A 108 -13.36 5.22 -8.86
C ALA A 108 -13.15 4.34 -10.10
N PHE A 109 -12.20 3.39 -10.06
CA PHE A 109 -11.98 2.44 -11.13
C PHE A 109 -11.41 1.14 -10.55
N ILE A 110 -11.79 0.00 -11.11
CA ILE A 110 -11.24 -1.31 -10.74
C ILE A 110 -10.84 -2.08 -12.00
N THR A 111 -9.66 -2.69 -11.94
CA THR A 111 -9.25 -3.77 -12.81
C THR A 111 -9.08 -5.04 -12.00
N ALA A 112 -9.62 -6.15 -12.51
CA ALA A 112 -9.35 -7.50 -12.01
C ALA A 112 -9.00 -8.42 -13.20
N LEU A 113 -7.89 -9.14 -13.09
CA LEU A 113 -7.39 -10.05 -14.11
C LEU A 113 -7.32 -11.47 -13.56
N ASP A 114 -7.58 -12.47 -14.38
CA ASP A 114 -7.18 -13.84 -14.08
C ASP A 114 -5.65 -13.94 -14.14
N PHE A 115 -5.03 -14.41 -13.06
CA PHE A 115 -3.57 -14.42 -12.96
C PHE A 115 -2.91 -15.38 -13.96
N LEU A 116 -3.53 -16.52 -14.27
CA LEU A 116 -2.91 -17.52 -15.13
C LEU A 116 -3.00 -17.13 -16.61
N THR A 117 -4.19 -16.76 -17.05
CA THR A 117 -4.50 -16.49 -18.46
C THR A 117 -4.29 -15.04 -18.85
N GLY A 118 -4.35 -14.11 -17.89
CA GLY A 118 -4.41 -12.67 -18.16
C GLY A 118 -5.79 -12.20 -18.63
N GLU A 119 -6.83 -13.04 -18.57
CA GLU A 119 -8.20 -12.65 -18.91
C GLU A 119 -8.65 -11.45 -18.07
N ILE A 120 -9.23 -10.43 -18.72
CA ILE A 120 -9.82 -9.29 -18.02
C ILE A 120 -11.19 -9.70 -17.46
N LEU A 121 -11.27 -9.85 -16.14
CA LEU A 121 -12.51 -10.22 -15.45
C LEU A 121 -13.38 -9.00 -15.14
N ILE A 122 -12.73 -7.91 -14.73
CA ILE A 122 -13.36 -6.61 -14.42
C ILE A 122 -12.44 -5.51 -14.95
N ASN A 123 -13.00 -4.54 -15.67
CA ASN A 123 -12.32 -3.30 -16.04
C ASN A 123 -13.37 -2.17 -16.17
N HIS A 124 -13.79 -1.62 -15.03
CA HIS A 124 -14.95 -0.72 -14.98
C HIS A 124 -14.73 0.48 -14.06
N TYR A 125 -15.37 1.60 -14.42
CA TYR A 125 -15.59 2.71 -13.50
C TYR A 125 -16.48 2.27 -12.33
N ILE A 126 -16.19 2.80 -11.15
CA ILE A 126 -17.05 2.69 -9.97
C ILE A 126 -17.50 4.08 -9.59
N GLN A 127 -18.81 4.29 -9.52
CA GLN A 127 -19.36 5.57 -9.09
C GLN A 127 -19.08 5.79 -7.60
N PRO A 128 -18.33 6.83 -7.20
CA PRO A 128 -18.11 7.14 -5.79
C PRO A 128 -19.43 7.44 -5.09
N ARG A 129 -19.57 6.98 -3.85
CA ARG A 129 -20.78 7.18 -3.02
C ARG A 129 -20.83 8.60 -2.47
N SER A 130 -19.66 9.15 -2.13
CA SER A 130 -19.51 10.50 -1.58
C SER A 130 -19.13 11.52 -2.66
N ARG A 131 -19.32 12.81 -2.35
CA ARG A 131 -18.91 13.89 -3.25
C ARG A 131 -17.38 13.91 -3.38
N VAL A 132 -16.89 13.74 -4.60
CA VAL A 132 -15.45 13.86 -4.93
C VAL A 132 -15.01 15.31 -4.79
N ILE A 133 -13.96 15.54 -4.00
CA ILE A 133 -13.32 16.85 -3.82
C ILE A 133 -12.04 16.97 -4.64
N ASN A 134 -11.35 15.85 -4.89
CA ASN A 134 -10.15 15.82 -5.70
C ASN A 134 -10.03 14.47 -6.40
N TRP A 135 -10.03 14.50 -7.74
CA TRP A 135 -9.95 13.30 -8.57
C TRP A 135 -8.55 12.70 -8.63
N ASN A 136 -7.52 13.46 -8.24
CA ASN A 136 -6.13 13.04 -8.35
C ASN A 136 -5.78 12.51 -9.75
N SER A 137 -6.37 13.05 -10.83
CA SER A 137 -6.28 12.47 -12.19
C SER A 137 -4.85 12.30 -12.70
N ARG A 138 -3.87 13.07 -12.18
CA ARG A 138 -2.44 12.88 -12.46
C ARG A 138 -1.88 11.53 -11.99
N TYR A 139 -2.58 10.90 -11.05
CA TYR A 139 -2.28 9.58 -10.50
C TYR A 139 -3.37 8.60 -10.93
N SER A 140 -4.64 8.93 -10.67
CA SER A 140 -5.74 7.98 -10.86
C SER A 140 -6.09 7.68 -12.31
N GLY A 141 -5.68 8.53 -13.27
CA GLY A 141 -6.14 8.44 -14.66
C GLY A 141 -7.64 8.73 -14.87
N VAL A 142 -8.43 8.84 -13.79
CA VAL A 142 -9.87 9.04 -13.85
C VAL A 142 -10.18 10.52 -14.11
N VAL A 143 -10.83 10.76 -15.24
CA VAL A 143 -11.30 12.09 -15.65
C VAL A 143 -12.78 12.26 -15.26
N PRO A 144 -13.18 13.39 -14.64
CA PRO A 144 -14.56 13.59 -14.18
C PRO A 144 -15.62 13.49 -15.29
N SER A 145 -15.30 13.96 -16.50
CA SER A 145 -16.20 13.87 -17.66
C SER A 145 -16.39 12.43 -18.13
N ALA A 146 -15.33 11.62 -18.11
CA ALA A 146 -15.39 10.20 -18.46
C ALA A 146 -16.24 9.43 -17.44
N MET A 147 -16.04 9.67 -16.14
CA MET A 147 -16.89 9.09 -15.10
C MET A 147 -18.37 9.46 -15.30
N ARG A 148 -18.69 10.73 -15.55
CA ARG A 148 -20.08 11.14 -15.82
C ARG A 148 -20.67 10.46 -17.06
N ALA A 149 -19.88 10.33 -18.12
CA ALA A 149 -20.31 9.62 -19.33
C ALA A 149 -20.59 8.13 -19.04
N ALA A 150 -19.71 7.47 -18.28
CA ALA A 150 -19.88 6.08 -17.89
C ALA A 150 -21.12 5.86 -17.03
N VAL A 151 -21.40 6.76 -16.07
CA VAL A 151 -22.62 6.71 -15.25
C VAL A 151 -23.87 6.92 -16.12
N SER A 152 -23.89 7.95 -16.98
CA SER A 152 -25.04 8.22 -17.85
C SER A 152 -25.32 7.11 -18.85
N ALA A 153 -24.30 6.39 -19.30
CA ALA A 153 -24.42 5.25 -20.20
C ALA A 153 -24.74 3.92 -19.48
N GLY A 154 -24.77 3.90 -18.14
CA GLY A 154 -24.98 2.67 -17.36
C GLY A 154 -23.79 1.71 -17.35
N TYR A 155 -22.59 2.17 -17.73
CA TYR A 155 -21.36 1.37 -17.72
C TYR A 155 -20.58 1.44 -16.40
N ALA A 156 -20.84 2.45 -15.56
CA ALA A 156 -20.25 2.53 -14.24
C ALA A 156 -20.98 1.59 -13.26
N LEU A 157 -20.21 0.85 -12.47
CA LEU A 157 -20.73 0.02 -11.38
C LEU A 157 -21.00 0.88 -10.14
N THR A 158 -21.91 0.42 -9.29
CA THR A 158 -21.98 0.88 -7.90
C THR A 158 -20.85 0.25 -7.10
N TRP A 159 -20.57 0.79 -5.91
CA TRP A 159 -19.58 0.21 -4.99
C TRP A 159 -19.94 -1.24 -4.61
N ASP A 160 -21.21 -1.50 -4.26
CA ASP A 160 -21.67 -2.87 -3.98
C ASP A 160 -21.61 -3.77 -5.23
N GLY A 161 -21.99 -3.25 -6.40
CA GLY A 161 -21.94 -4.00 -7.65
C GLY A 161 -20.51 -4.41 -8.06
N ALA A 162 -19.50 -3.61 -7.73
CA ALA A 162 -18.11 -3.99 -7.93
C ALA A 162 -17.70 -5.16 -7.02
N ARG A 163 -18.16 -5.16 -5.76
CA ARG A 163 -17.89 -6.22 -4.79
C ARG A 163 -18.60 -7.51 -5.17
N ASP A 164 -19.88 -7.43 -5.54
CA ASP A 164 -20.66 -8.56 -6.04
C ASP A 164 -19.99 -9.19 -7.27
N ARG A 165 -19.48 -8.36 -8.17
CA ARG A 165 -18.78 -8.85 -9.37
C ARG A 165 -17.46 -9.52 -9.02
N LEU A 166 -16.69 -9.00 -8.05
CA LEU A 166 -15.48 -9.68 -7.60
C LEU A 166 -15.81 -11.03 -6.93
N CYS A 167 -16.84 -11.06 -6.08
CA CYS A 167 -17.38 -12.28 -5.46
C CYS A 167 -17.94 -13.28 -6.49
N SER A 168 -18.34 -12.84 -7.69
CA SER A 168 -18.75 -13.76 -8.75
C SER A 168 -17.56 -14.54 -9.32
N TYR A 169 -16.35 -13.98 -9.30
CA TYR A 169 -15.14 -14.60 -9.84
C TYR A 169 -14.27 -15.33 -8.81
N GLY A 170 -14.24 -14.87 -7.56
CA GLY A 170 -13.41 -15.46 -6.49
C GLY A 170 -14.20 -15.91 -5.27
N ASP A 171 -13.53 -16.70 -4.43
CA ASP A 171 -13.98 -17.18 -3.12
C ASP A 171 -12.87 -17.01 -2.04
N THR A 172 -13.08 -17.58 -0.85
CA THR A 172 -12.11 -17.55 0.24
C THR A 172 -10.80 -18.30 -0.07
N GLU A 173 -10.78 -19.21 -1.04
CA GLU A 173 -9.59 -19.94 -1.46
C GLU A 173 -8.81 -19.25 -2.58
N THR A 174 -9.48 -18.45 -3.43
CA THR A 174 -8.83 -17.64 -4.48
C THR A 174 -7.67 -16.82 -3.95
N VAL A 175 -6.49 -16.89 -4.57
CA VAL A 175 -5.37 -16.03 -4.21
C VAL A 175 -5.55 -14.63 -4.81
N LEU A 176 -5.62 -13.60 -3.97
CA LEU A 176 -5.63 -12.22 -4.43
C LEU A 176 -4.22 -11.66 -4.54
N ILE A 177 -3.93 -11.01 -5.65
CA ILE A 177 -2.60 -10.51 -5.99
C ILE A 177 -2.68 -9.01 -6.27
N GLY A 178 -1.69 -8.26 -5.80
CA GLY A 178 -1.62 -6.83 -6.10
C GLY A 178 -0.29 -6.19 -5.67
N HIS A 179 -0.22 -4.87 -5.78
CA HIS A 179 0.93 -4.07 -5.37
C HIS A 179 0.50 -3.05 -4.32
N ALA A 180 0.87 -3.27 -3.06
CA ALA A 180 0.29 -2.54 -1.92
C ALA A 180 -1.25 -2.66 -1.87
N LEU A 181 -1.73 -3.89 -2.10
CA LEU A 181 -3.14 -4.26 -2.32
C LEU A 181 -4.04 -3.94 -1.10
N ASN A 182 -3.44 -3.67 0.07
CA ASN A 182 -4.18 -3.21 1.23
C ASN A 182 -4.94 -1.90 0.97
N ASN A 183 -4.47 -1.06 0.05
CA ASN A 183 -5.18 0.18 -0.30
C ASN A 183 -6.47 -0.11 -1.05
N ASP A 184 -6.42 -1.04 -1.99
CA ASP A 184 -7.52 -1.47 -2.85
C ASP A 184 -8.60 -2.18 -2.03
N LEU A 185 -8.20 -3.18 -1.24
CA LEU A 185 -9.14 -3.94 -0.42
C LEU A 185 -9.79 -3.08 0.67
N ASP A 186 -9.08 -2.08 1.19
CA ASP A 186 -9.64 -1.15 2.17
C ASP A 186 -10.76 -0.27 1.56
N VAL A 187 -10.55 0.30 0.37
CA VAL A 187 -11.59 1.10 -0.30
C VAL A 187 -12.74 0.26 -0.88
N LEU A 188 -12.47 -1.01 -1.19
CA LEU A 188 -13.50 -1.99 -1.56
C LEU A 188 -14.24 -2.56 -0.34
N GLY A 189 -13.73 -2.36 0.88
CA GLY A 189 -14.29 -2.97 2.08
C GLY A 189 -14.22 -4.49 2.03
N ILE A 190 -13.09 -5.07 1.63
CA ILE A 190 -12.92 -6.52 1.50
C ILE A 190 -11.85 -7.00 2.47
N VAL A 191 -12.13 -8.11 3.14
CA VAL A 191 -11.18 -8.83 4.00
C VAL A 191 -10.85 -10.16 3.34
N HIS A 192 -9.55 -10.40 3.13
CA HIS A 192 -9.05 -11.62 2.53
C HIS A 192 -7.70 -12.00 3.15
N LEU A 193 -7.41 -13.30 3.21
CA LEU A 193 -6.18 -13.82 3.84
C LEU A 193 -5.23 -14.50 2.85
N ASN A 194 -5.74 -15.06 1.74
CA ASN A 194 -4.91 -15.67 0.70
C ASN A 194 -4.41 -14.57 -0.24
N ILE A 195 -3.35 -13.86 0.18
CA ILE A 195 -2.84 -12.67 -0.51
C ILE A 195 -1.37 -12.82 -0.88
N VAL A 196 -1.03 -12.51 -2.12
CA VAL A 196 0.35 -12.27 -2.58
C VAL A 196 0.48 -10.81 -3.01
N ASP A 197 1.12 -10.02 -2.15
CA ASP A 197 1.46 -8.63 -2.43
C ASP A 197 2.91 -8.51 -2.88
N SER A 198 3.15 -7.93 -4.06
CA SER A 198 4.49 -7.73 -4.63
C SER A 198 5.37 -6.79 -3.80
N CYS A 199 4.80 -5.79 -3.12
CA CYS A 199 5.54 -4.95 -2.18
C CYS A 199 6.07 -5.80 -1.03
N ILE A 200 5.21 -6.57 -0.38
CA ILE A 200 5.61 -7.38 0.78
C ILE A 200 6.63 -8.44 0.36
N LEU A 201 6.40 -9.10 -0.78
CA LEU A 201 7.24 -10.17 -1.30
C LEU A 201 8.68 -9.70 -1.56
N THR A 202 8.84 -8.57 -2.24
CA THR A 202 10.17 -8.01 -2.53
C THR A 202 10.86 -7.50 -1.27
N CYS A 203 10.12 -6.90 -0.35
CA CYS A 203 10.68 -6.47 0.92
C CYS A 203 11.10 -7.64 1.82
N ASP A 204 10.34 -8.72 1.87
CA ASP A 204 10.72 -9.91 2.65
C ASP A 204 11.97 -10.58 2.06
N ALA A 205 12.16 -10.51 0.74
CA ALA A 205 13.44 -10.92 0.12
C ALA A 205 14.61 -10.03 0.57
N VAL A 206 14.41 -8.71 0.66
CA VAL A 206 15.45 -7.75 1.09
C VAL A 206 15.68 -7.77 2.60
N PHE A 207 14.69 -8.14 3.40
CA PHE A 207 14.74 -8.16 4.86
C PHE A 207 14.22 -9.48 5.46
N PRO A 208 14.83 -10.64 5.13
CA PRO A 208 14.37 -11.97 5.54
C PRO A 208 14.43 -12.18 7.05
N ASP A 209 15.37 -11.54 7.74
CA ASP A 209 15.52 -11.62 9.20
C ASP A 209 14.55 -10.69 9.96
N LEU A 210 13.75 -9.90 9.23
CA LEU A 210 12.79 -8.99 9.84
C LEU A 210 11.57 -9.79 10.31
N SER A 211 11.40 -9.83 11.63
CA SER A 211 10.25 -10.49 12.26
C SER A 211 8.92 -9.99 11.67
N SER A 212 7.95 -10.90 11.57
CA SER A 212 6.63 -10.65 10.96
C SER A 212 5.85 -9.52 11.65
N ASP A 213 6.23 -9.18 12.89
CA ASP A 213 5.61 -8.17 13.72
C ASP A 213 6.26 -6.77 13.61
N LYS A 214 7.34 -6.62 12.84
CA LYS A 214 8.00 -5.34 12.59
C LYS A 214 7.56 -4.75 11.25
N ALA A 215 7.44 -3.42 11.23
CA ALA A 215 7.22 -2.68 9.99
C ALA A 215 8.47 -2.76 9.13
N GLN A 216 8.29 -2.99 7.84
CA GLN A 216 9.39 -2.99 6.88
C GLN A 216 9.94 -1.56 6.70
N PRO A 217 11.27 -1.38 6.68
CA PRO A 217 11.88 -0.05 6.65
C PRO A 217 11.75 0.62 5.28
N ARG A 218 11.58 -0.17 4.22
CA ARG A 218 11.52 0.29 2.83
C ARG A 218 10.60 -0.61 2.03
N SER A 219 9.98 -0.02 1.00
CA SER A 219 9.29 -0.72 -0.09
C SER A 219 9.71 -0.14 -1.44
N TRP A 220 9.58 -0.94 -2.49
CA TRP A 220 9.87 -0.56 -3.87
C TRP A 220 8.55 -0.41 -4.62
N GLY A 221 8.39 0.71 -5.33
CA GLY A 221 7.17 0.96 -6.10
C GLY A 221 7.13 0.13 -7.37
N LEU A 222 5.93 -0.13 -7.89
CA LEU A 222 5.71 -0.99 -9.06
C LEU A 222 6.57 -0.58 -10.25
N LYS A 223 6.65 0.71 -10.55
CA LYS A 223 7.51 1.25 -11.63
C LYS A 223 8.98 0.84 -11.49
N THR A 224 9.52 0.84 -10.26
CA THR A 224 10.89 0.40 -10.01
C THR A 224 11.02 -1.10 -10.21
N LEU A 225 10.09 -1.89 -9.67
CA LEU A 225 10.13 -3.35 -9.78
C LEU A 225 9.98 -3.82 -11.22
N THR A 226 9.06 -3.23 -11.99
CA THR A 226 8.87 -3.52 -13.41
C THR A 226 10.14 -3.21 -14.21
N LYS A 227 10.78 -2.08 -13.94
CA LYS A 227 12.04 -1.72 -14.60
C LYS A 227 13.16 -2.70 -14.25
N ASP A 228 13.33 -3.01 -12.96
CA ASP A 228 14.42 -3.84 -12.47
C ASP A 228 14.28 -5.31 -12.90
N PHE A 229 13.05 -5.85 -12.91
CA PHE A 229 12.80 -7.26 -13.17
C PHE A 229 12.45 -7.56 -14.63
N LEU A 230 11.72 -6.66 -15.28
CA LEU A 230 11.15 -6.89 -16.62
C LEU A 230 11.80 -6.02 -17.70
N GLY A 231 12.58 -5.00 -17.31
CA GLY A 231 13.38 -4.19 -18.24
C GLY A 231 12.60 -3.15 -19.04
N TYR A 232 11.35 -2.84 -18.67
CA TYR A 232 10.54 -1.80 -19.32
C TYR A 232 9.94 -0.81 -18.31
N ASP A 233 9.58 0.37 -18.80
CA ASP A 233 8.96 1.43 -18.01
C ASP A 233 7.43 1.40 -18.16
N ILE A 234 6.72 1.50 -17.03
CA ILE A 234 5.25 1.70 -16.97
C ILE A 234 4.91 3.12 -16.53
N GLN A 235 3.62 3.49 -16.63
CA GLN A 235 3.12 4.79 -16.19
C GLN A 235 3.91 5.93 -16.87
N THR A 236 4.12 5.79 -18.18
CA THR A 236 4.84 6.77 -19.01
C THR A 236 3.91 7.87 -19.54
N SER A 237 2.60 7.64 -19.46
CA SER A 237 1.56 8.60 -19.82
C SER A 237 1.56 9.82 -18.89
N ARG A 238 1.21 10.98 -19.47
CA ARG A 238 0.97 12.21 -18.69
C ARG A 238 -0.45 12.32 -18.14
N ASN A 239 -1.33 11.39 -18.54
CA ASN A 239 -2.77 11.44 -18.24
C ASN A 239 -3.15 10.71 -16.95
N GLY A 240 -2.18 10.32 -16.12
CA GLY A 240 -2.38 9.45 -14.96
C GLY A 240 -2.02 8.01 -15.24
N HIS A 241 -2.20 7.17 -14.22
CA HIS A 241 -1.96 5.74 -14.31
C HIS A 241 -3.14 5.04 -14.97
N SER A 242 -2.90 3.79 -15.36
CA SER A 242 -3.95 2.90 -15.84
C SER A 242 -3.94 1.67 -14.95
N ALA A 243 -5.00 1.47 -14.19
CA ALA A 243 -5.17 0.24 -13.42
C ALA A 243 -4.99 -1.04 -14.25
N LEU A 244 -5.29 -1.00 -15.55
CA LEU A 244 -5.05 -2.14 -16.44
C LEU A 244 -3.56 -2.38 -16.68
N GLU A 245 -2.79 -1.32 -16.97
CA GLU A 245 -1.33 -1.40 -17.09
C GLU A 245 -0.70 -1.88 -15.78
N ASP A 246 -1.14 -1.32 -14.65
CA ASP A 246 -0.61 -1.62 -13.33
C ASP A 246 -0.96 -3.05 -12.87
N ALA A 247 -2.16 -3.55 -13.18
CA ALA A 247 -2.55 -4.94 -12.92
C ALA A 247 -1.72 -5.94 -13.75
N TYR A 248 -1.51 -5.68 -15.04
CA TYR A 248 -0.63 -6.54 -15.86
C TYR A 248 0.82 -6.47 -15.38
N ALA A 249 1.35 -5.29 -15.09
CA ALA A 249 2.70 -5.15 -14.59
C ALA A 249 2.89 -5.88 -13.25
N THR A 250 1.89 -5.81 -12.37
CA THR A 250 1.89 -6.54 -11.09
C THR A 250 1.87 -8.05 -11.30
N ARG A 251 1.04 -8.55 -12.22
CA ARG A 251 1.02 -9.97 -12.63
C ARG A 251 2.40 -10.44 -13.06
N GLU A 252 3.06 -9.71 -13.95
CA GLU A 252 4.38 -10.06 -14.47
C GLU A 252 5.46 -9.99 -13.38
N VAL A 253 5.45 -8.95 -12.55
CA VAL A 253 6.39 -8.79 -11.43
C VAL A 253 6.28 -9.97 -10.46
N VAL A 254 5.06 -10.35 -10.05
CA VAL A 254 4.84 -11.50 -9.16
C VAL A 254 5.26 -12.80 -9.83
N THR A 255 4.88 -13.01 -11.09
CA THR A 255 5.30 -14.19 -11.87
C THR A 255 6.82 -14.30 -11.94
N TRP A 256 7.51 -13.21 -12.23
CA TRP A 256 8.97 -13.16 -12.26
C TRP A 256 9.56 -13.53 -10.89
N CYS A 257 9.04 -12.94 -9.81
CA CYS A 257 9.54 -13.17 -8.46
C CYS A 257 9.42 -14.63 -8.01
N ILE A 258 8.32 -15.32 -8.36
CA ILE A 258 8.10 -16.71 -7.94
C ILE A 258 8.83 -17.71 -8.84
N THR A 259 9.13 -17.35 -10.09
CA THR A 259 9.83 -18.22 -11.05
C THR A 259 11.35 -18.03 -11.07
N HIS A 260 11.85 -16.87 -10.64
CA HIS A 260 13.27 -16.49 -10.67
C HIS A 260 13.82 -16.24 -9.25
N THR A 261 13.66 -17.22 -8.35
CA THR A 261 13.99 -17.05 -6.92
C THR A 261 15.47 -16.68 -6.69
N ASP A 262 16.39 -17.24 -7.48
CA ASP A 262 17.82 -16.93 -7.34
C ASP A 262 18.14 -15.49 -7.75
N GLN A 263 17.57 -15.02 -8.87
CA GLN A 263 17.72 -13.65 -9.33
C GLN A 263 17.08 -12.66 -8.36
N LEU A 264 15.92 -13.00 -7.79
CA LEU A 264 15.29 -12.20 -6.74
C LEU A 264 16.20 -12.07 -5.51
N ASN A 265 16.85 -13.17 -5.09
CA ASN A 265 17.77 -13.16 -3.97
C ASN A 265 19.01 -12.30 -4.24
N GLU A 266 19.56 -12.34 -5.45
CA GLU A 266 20.70 -11.49 -5.84
C GLU A 266 20.31 -10.01 -5.90
N TRP A 267 19.18 -9.68 -6.52
CA TRP A 267 18.63 -8.32 -6.48
C TRP A 267 18.43 -7.86 -5.03
N ALA A 268 17.89 -8.72 -4.17
CA ALA A 268 17.63 -8.38 -2.78
C ALA A 268 18.90 -8.08 -1.98
N LYS A 269 20.00 -8.83 -2.21
CA LYS A 269 21.32 -8.54 -1.62
C LYS A 269 21.84 -7.18 -2.05
N GLN A 270 21.70 -6.83 -3.33
CA GLN A 270 22.11 -5.53 -3.84
C GLN A 270 21.31 -4.38 -3.20
N GLN A 271 19.99 -4.53 -3.11
CA GLN A 271 19.13 -3.53 -2.48
C GLN A 271 19.42 -3.34 -0.99
N ARG A 272 19.74 -4.43 -0.27
CA ARG A 272 20.13 -4.35 1.14
C ARG A 272 21.38 -3.51 1.34
N LYS A 273 22.41 -3.74 0.52
CA LYS A 273 23.63 -2.93 0.54
C LYS A 273 23.34 -1.44 0.29
N ILE A 274 22.48 -1.15 -0.68
CA ILE A 274 22.05 0.23 -0.97
C ILE A 274 21.34 0.86 0.24
N GLU A 275 20.47 0.11 0.93
CA GLU A 275 19.76 0.66 2.10
C GLU A 275 20.68 0.82 3.32
N ASP A 276 21.64 -0.08 3.53
CA ASP A 276 22.66 0.06 4.58
C ASP A 276 23.50 1.34 4.36
N GLU A 277 23.92 1.60 3.12
CA GLU A 277 24.64 2.83 2.73
C GLU A 277 23.77 4.07 2.96
N ARG A 278 22.49 4.02 2.57
CA ARG A 278 21.53 5.12 2.81
C ARG A 278 21.29 5.36 4.30
N GLN A 279 21.20 4.30 5.10
CA GLN A 279 21.02 4.41 6.54
C GLN A 279 22.24 5.08 7.18
N ALA A 280 23.45 4.65 6.84
CA ALA A 280 24.67 5.28 7.31
C ALA A 280 24.75 6.77 6.93
N GLU A 281 24.34 7.14 5.71
CA GLU A 281 24.29 8.53 5.28
C GLU A 281 23.26 9.36 6.08
N ARG A 282 22.06 8.79 6.33
CA ARG A 282 21.02 9.42 7.16
C ARG A 282 21.49 9.64 8.59
N GLU A 283 22.16 8.65 9.18
CA GLU A 283 22.71 8.75 10.53
C GLU A 283 23.79 9.83 10.62
N LYS A 284 24.70 9.89 9.65
CA LYS A 284 25.71 10.95 9.57
C LYS A 284 25.07 12.34 9.47
N LYS A 285 24.08 12.52 8.58
CA LYS A 285 23.35 13.80 8.44
C LYS A 285 22.60 14.17 9.73
N ALA A 286 22.01 13.20 10.42
CA ALA A 286 21.32 13.43 11.69
C ALA A 286 22.30 13.85 12.80
N GLU A 287 23.48 13.24 12.86
CA GLU A 287 24.53 13.61 13.81
C GLU A 287 25.06 15.03 13.56
N GLU A 288 25.34 15.37 12.30
CA GLU A 288 25.74 16.72 11.90
C GLU A 288 24.68 17.76 12.26
N ALA A 289 23.40 17.46 12.00
CA ALA A 289 22.29 18.34 12.38
C ALA A 289 22.16 18.50 13.90
N ARG A 290 22.39 17.43 14.69
CA ARG A 290 22.40 17.49 16.16
C ARG A 290 23.54 18.35 16.68
N LYS A 291 24.75 18.21 16.10
CA LYS A 291 25.92 19.04 16.42
C LYS A 291 25.66 20.53 16.12
N ARG A 292 25.08 20.85 14.96
CA ARG A 292 24.70 22.23 14.59
C ARG A 292 23.68 22.83 15.57
N LYS A 293 22.61 22.11 15.89
CA LYS A 293 21.60 22.55 16.87
C LYS A 293 22.20 22.78 18.26
N ALA A 294 23.12 21.91 18.70
CA ALA A 294 23.80 22.08 19.98
C ALA A 294 24.73 23.31 20.00
N ALA A 295 25.44 23.58 18.91
CA ALA A 295 26.27 24.78 18.78
C ALA A 295 25.44 26.07 18.77
N GLU A 296 24.32 26.09 18.05
CA GLU A 296 23.38 27.22 18.05
C GLU A 296 22.77 27.46 19.43
N ALA A 297 22.41 26.40 20.15
CA ALA A 297 21.89 26.51 21.52
C ALA A 297 22.94 27.10 22.49
N LYS A 298 24.19 26.63 22.41
CA LYS A 298 25.30 27.20 23.20
C LYS A 298 25.53 28.67 22.89
N LYS A 299 25.53 29.06 21.62
CA LYS A 299 25.68 30.45 21.21
C LYS A 299 24.56 31.34 21.74
N LYS A 300 23.30 30.86 21.69
CA LYS A 300 22.15 31.58 22.27
C LYS A 300 22.26 31.70 23.79
N GLU A 301 22.74 30.67 24.47
CA GLU A 301 22.97 30.71 25.93
C GLU A 301 24.06 31.71 26.30
N GLU A 302 25.17 31.74 25.56
CA GLU A 302 26.25 32.73 25.74
C GLU A 302 25.78 34.16 25.47
N GLU A 303 25.01 34.38 24.40
CA GLU A 303 24.40 35.68 24.10
C GLU A 303 23.40 36.12 25.18
N ALA A 304 22.60 35.19 25.73
CA ALA A 304 21.68 35.47 26.82
C ALA A 304 22.43 35.83 28.12
N LYS A 305 23.49 35.09 28.47
CA LYS A 305 24.36 35.41 29.62
C LYS A 305 25.05 36.76 29.47
N LYS A 306 25.49 37.10 28.26
CA LYS A 306 26.11 38.41 27.98
C LYS A 306 25.11 39.55 28.13
N LYS A 307 23.89 39.41 27.59
CA LYS A 307 22.81 40.39 27.77
C LYS A 307 22.39 40.56 29.22
N ALA A 308 22.31 39.47 30.00
CA ALA A 308 22.02 39.54 31.43
C ALA A 308 23.10 40.32 32.20
N LYS A 309 24.37 40.14 31.81
CA LYS A 309 25.50 40.86 32.42
C LYS A 309 25.56 42.33 32.02
N GLU A 310 25.16 42.69 30.80
CA GLU A 310 25.07 44.07 30.31
C GLU A 310 23.88 44.84 30.91
N ASN A 311 22.79 44.16 31.26
CA ASN A 311 21.60 44.76 31.88
C ASN A 311 21.72 44.96 33.41
N GLY A 312 22.85 44.60 34.04
CA GLY A 312 23.11 44.93 35.44
C GLY A 312 22.26 44.18 36.47
N GLU A 313 21.81 42.95 36.18
CA GLU A 313 21.20 42.09 37.20
C GLU A 313 22.27 41.21 37.87
N GLU A 314 22.95 41.73 38.89
CA GLU A 314 23.56 40.89 39.92
C GLU A 314 22.43 40.25 40.75
N SER A 315 21.98 39.06 40.35
CA SER A 315 21.22 38.18 41.25
C SER A 315 22.17 37.22 41.94
N ASN A 316 22.48 37.57 43.18
CA ASN A 316 23.23 36.78 44.15
C ASN A 316 22.54 35.41 44.36
N TRP A 317 23.12 34.33 43.82
CA TRP A 317 22.61 32.96 43.94
C TRP A 317 23.45 32.09 44.90
N TYR A 318 23.88 32.68 46.02
CA TYR A 318 24.35 31.92 47.18
C TYR A 318 23.75 32.52 48.46
N GLU A 319 23.18 31.63 49.29
CA GLU A 319 22.55 31.84 50.60
C GLU A 319 21.10 32.35 50.69
N SER A 320 20.15 31.39 50.69
CA SER A 320 19.01 31.31 51.63
C SER A 320 18.24 30.03 51.27
N THR A 321 18.43 28.88 51.92
CA THR A 321 17.90 28.59 53.26
C THR A 321 18.43 27.22 53.72
N TYR A 322 19.30 27.22 54.73
CA TYR A 322 19.37 26.13 55.70
C TYR A 322 19.13 26.80 57.06
N SER A 323 17.96 26.55 57.65
CA SER A 323 17.70 26.83 59.06
C SER A 323 17.61 25.49 59.79
N PRO A 324 18.57 25.16 60.67
CA PRO A 324 18.45 24.00 61.55
C PRO A 324 18.02 24.46 62.95
N SER A 325 16.75 24.23 63.31
CA SER A 325 16.38 23.99 64.72
C SER A 325 14.96 23.45 64.91
N LEU A 326 14.92 22.34 65.65
CA LEU A 326 13.86 21.79 66.51
C LEU A 326 12.57 21.17 65.92
N CYS A 327 12.63 19.83 65.86
CA CYS A 327 11.86 18.90 66.70
C CYS A 327 10.31 18.94 66.65
N SER A 328 9.72 17.91 66.03
CA SER A 328 9.02 16.80 66.72
C SER A 328 7.81 16.29 65.95
N SER A 329 7.66 14.96 65.99
CA SER A 329 6.46 14.18 65.71
C SER A 329 6.00 14.06 64.25
N ILE A 330 6.26 12.89 63.64
CA ILE A 330 5.21 11.89 63.33
C ILE A 330 5.89 10.63 62.75
N ARG A 331 5.45 9.47 63.25
CA ARG A 331 5.99 8.11 63.01
C ARG A 331 5.84 7.63 61.56
N PRO A 332 6.63 6.61 61.13
CA PRO A 332 6.42 5.94 59.85
C PRO A 332 5.38 4.83 59.97
N ARG A 333 4.64 4.57 58.89
CA ARG A 333 3.98 3.27 58.70
C ARG A 333 4.29 2.73 57.31
N LEU A 334 5.27 1.83 57.29
CA LEU A 334 5.30 0.73 56.32
C LEU A 334 4.00 -0.06 56.43
N LYS A 335 3.46 -0.48 55.29
CA LYS A 335 2.84 -1.79 55.14
C LYS A 335 3.37 -2.45 53.88
N ILE A 336 4.35 -3.32 54.08
CA ILE A 336 4.51 -4.53 53.29
C ILE A 336 3.54 -5.54 53.90
N GLY A 337 2.84 -6.30 53.08
CA GLY A 337 2.06 -7.45 53.50
C GLY A 337 1.80 -8.35 52.30
N LEU A 338 2.71 -9.32 52.10
CA LEU A 338 2.46 -10.54 51.36
C LEU A 338 1.60 -11.47 52.22
N THR A 339 0.53 -12.00 51.64
CA THR A 339 0.11 -13.40 51.72
C THR A 339 -0.57 -13.75 50.42
#